data_AF-A0A345C4B7-F1
#
_entry.id   AF-A0A345C4B7-F1
#
_cell.length_a   1.000
_cell.length_b   1.000
_cell.length_c   1.000
_cell.angle_alpha   90.00
_cell.angle_beta   90.00
_cell.angle_gamma   90.00
#
_symmetry.space_group_name_H-M   'P 1'
#
loop_
_entity.id
_entity.type
_entity.pdbx_description
1 polymer ?
#
loop_
_entity_poly.entity_id
_entity_poly.type
_entity_poly.pdbx_seq_one_letter_code
_entity_poly.pdbx_strand_id
1 'polypeptide(L)' 'MLLAIFWSIVLASIVFMVKKKQPLFLGVPILALGVYILIEMLRVPLPFAETVQFVFDLQ' A
#
# COMPACT_ATOMS: atom_id res chain seq x y z
N MET A 1 2.69 -15.96 0.01
CA MET A 1 4.06 -15.39 -0.14
C MET A 1 4.07 -13.87 0.04
N LEU A 2 3.26 -13.12 -0.70
CA LEU A 2 3.15 -11.65 -0.60
C LEU A 2 2.75 -11.13 0.79
N LEU A 3 1.83 -11.82 1.45
CA LEU A 3 1.40 -11.50 2.82
C LEU A 3 2.55 -11.60 3.85
N ALA A 4 3.40 -12.63 3.75
CA ALA A 4 4.53 -12.81 4.66
C ALA A 4 5.60 -11.71 4.51
N ILE A 5 5.82 -11.23 3.27
CA ILE A 5 6.72 -10.12 2.97
C ILE A 5 6.17 -8.82 3.60
N PHE A 6 4.87 -8.57 3.45
CA PHE A 6 4.22 -7.41 4.06
C PHE A 6 4.36 -7.41 5.58
N TRP A 7 4.08 -8.54 6.24
CA TRP A 7 4.25 -8.67 7.69
C TRP A 7 5.69 -8.46 8.14
N SER A 8 6.66 -8.92 7.35
CA SER A 8 8.09 -8.73 7.64
C SER A 8 8.48 -7.25 7.57
N ILE A 9 7.97 -6.50 6.59
CA ILE A 9 8.17 -5.04 6.47
C ILE A 9 7.54 -4.31 7.65
N VAL A 10 6.32 -4.68 8.05
CA VAL A 10 5.63 -4.10 9.21
C VAL A 10 6.42 -4.36 10.49
N LEU A 11 6.88 -5.59 10.73
CA LEU A 11 7.67 -5.93 11.91
C LEU A 11 8.98 -5.14 11.95
N ALA A 12 9.70 -5.06 10.82
CA ALA A 12 10.92 -4.28 10.71
C ALA A 12 10.66 -2.79 11.02
N SER A 13 9.59 -2.21 10.46
CA SER A 13 9.21 -0.82 10.74
C SER A 13 8.90 -0.56 12.20
N ILE A 14 8.21 -1.48 12.88
CA ILE A 14 7.93 -1.35 14.31
C ILE A 14 9.23 -1.43 15.11
N VAL A 15 10.12 -2.37 14.80
CA VAL A 15 11.42 -2.52 15.48
C VAL A 15 12.29 -1.27 15.29
N PHE A 16 12.35 -0.72 14.08
CA PHE A 16 13.11 0.51 13.79
C PHE A 16 12.48 1.75 14.43
N MET A 17 11.15 1.84 14.45
CA MET A 17 10.42 2.90 15.16
C MET A 17 10.78 2.91 16.64
N VAL A 18 10.72 1.75 17.31
CA VAL A 18 11.02 1.62 18.74
C VAL A 18 12.50 1.91 19.02
N LYS A 19 13.42 1.39 18.21
CA LYS A 19 14.86 1.60 18.39
C LYS A 19 15.29 3.04 18.14
N LYS A 20 14.75 3.70 17.12
CA LYS A 20 15.16 5.05 16.73
C LYS A 20 14.28 6.16 17.31
N LYS A 21 13.21 5.80 18.04
CA LYS A 21 12.17 6.69 18.58
C LYS A 21 11.59 7.67 17.55
N GLN A 22 11.64 7.30 16.27
CA GLN A 22 11.14 8.12 15.17
C GLN A 22 9.84 7.50 14.67
N PRO A 23 8.67 8.10 14.97
CA PRO A 23 7.38 7.56 14.54
C PRO A 23 7.25 7.53 13.01
N LEU A 24 8.10 8.27 12.29
CA LEU A 24 8.18 8.30 10.83
C LEU A 24 8.39 6.91 10.20
N PHE A 25 8.99 5.95 10.91
CA PHE A 25 9.14 4.58 10.41
C PHE A 25 7.81 3.83 10.25
N LEU A 26 6.74 4.25 10.94
CA LEU A 26 5.39 3.74 10.69
C LEU A 26 4.79 4.26 9.38
N GLY A 27 5.37 5.30 8.79
CA GLY A 27 5.01 5.77 7.45
C GLY A 27 5.45 4.81 6.34
N VAL A 28 6.44 3.96 6.57
CA VAL A 28 6.94 2.98 5.60
C VAL A 28 5.87 1.95 5.20
N PRO A 29 5.13 1.28 6.12
CA PRO A 29 4.05 0.38 5.74
C PRO A 29 2.89 1.11 5.05
N ILE A 30 2.60 2.37 5.43
CA ILE A 30 1.60 3.21 4.74
C ILE A 30 2.04 3.50 3.30
N LEU A 31 3.30 3.90 3.10
CA LEU A 31 3.89 4.10 1.77
C LEU A 31 3.88 2.82 0.94
N ALA A 32 4.21 1.67 1.55
CA ALA A 32 4.19 0.38 0.87
C ALA A 32 2.78 0.04 0.36
N LEU A 33 1.73 0.32 1.14
CA LEU A 33 0.34 0.17 0.70
C LEU A 33 0.00 1.14 -0.44
N GLY A 34 0.40 2.40 -0.34
CA GLY A 34 0.18 3.39 -1.40
C GLY A 34 0.85 3.01 -2.73
N VAL A 35 2.09 2.54 -2.67
CA VAL A 35 2.83 2.06 -3.85
C VAL A 35 2.19 0.79 -4.42
N TYR A 36 1.77 -0.14 -3.57
CA TYR A 36 1.07 -1.35 -4.02
C TYR A 36 -0.23 -0.99 -4.77
N ILE A 37 -1.04 -0.10 -4.22
CA ILE A 37 -2.28 0.38 -4.85
C ILE A 37 -1.99 1.09 -6.18
N LEU A 38 -0.97 1.96 -6.23
CA LEU A 38 -0.56 2.63 -7.47
C LEU A 38 -0.14 1.65 -8.56
N ILE A 39 0.70 0.68 -8.21
CA ILE A 39 1.14 -0.35 -9.16
C ILE A 39 -0.06 -1.16 -9.66
N GLU A 40 -1.01 -1.48 -8.78
CA GLU A 40 -2.21 -2.20 -9.18
C GLU A 40 -3.09 -1.36 -10.11
N MET A 41 -3.24 -0.07 -9.82
CA MET A 41 -3.91 0.89 -10.71
C MET A 41 -3.27 0.95 -12.10
N LEU A 42 -1.94 0.92 -12.17
CA LEU A 42 -1.20 0.93 -13.44
C LEU A 42 -1.24 -0.42 -14.18
N ARG A 43 -1.47 -1.53 -13.46
CA ARG A 43 -1.53 -2.88 -14.04
C ARG A 43 -2.91 -3.27 -14.55
N VAL A 44 -3.97 -2.60 -14.10
CA VAL A 44 -5.31 -2.84 -14.64
C VAL A 44 -5.36 -2.30 -16.08
N PRO A 45 -5.64 -3.15 -17.09
CA PRO A 45 -5.71 -2.72 -18.50
C PRO A 45 -6.98 -1.91 -18.84
N LEU A 46 -7.87 -1.69 -17.86
CA LEU A 46 -9.05 -0.83 -18.00
C LEU A 46 -8.70 0.62 -17.68
N PRO A 47 -9.24 1.62 -18.40
CA PRO A 47 -9.12 3.01 -18.00
C PRO A 47 -9.61 3.17 -16.56
N PHE A 48 -8.82 3.80 -15.69
CA PHE A 48 -9.20 4.10 -14.30
C PHE A 48 -10.62 4.70 -14.20
N ALA A 49 -11.01 5.49 -15.21
CA ALA A 49 -12.36 6.04 -15.35
C ALA A 49 -13.47 4.98 -15.40
N GLU A 50 -13.29 3.89 -16.15
CA GLU A 50 -14.28 2.81 -16.26
C GLU A 50 -14.42 2.02 -14.94
N THR A 51 -13.31 1.85 -14.22
CA THR A 51 -13.33 1.15 -12.92
C THR A 51 -14.03 2.00 -11.85
N VAL A 52 -13.81 3.32 -11.86
CA VAL A 52 -14.54 4.25 -10.99
C VAL A 52 -16.02 4.28 -11.35
N GLN A 53 -16.38 4.33 -12.64
CA GLN A 53 -17.78 4.28 -13.07
C GLN A 53 -18.48 2.99 -12.65
N PHE A 54 -17.82 1.84 -12.76
CA PHE A 54 -18.36 0.54 -12.33
C PHE A 54 -18.56 0.45 -10.81
N VAL A 55 -17.58 0.91 -10.01
CA VAL A 55 -17.67 0.83 -8.53
C VAL A 55 -18.72 1.80 -7.98
N PHE A 56 -18.87 2.96 -8.59
CA PHE A 56 -19.79 4.00 -8.12
C PHE A 56 -21.15 3.99 -8.85
N ASP A 57 -21.38 3.02 -9.74
CA ASP A 57 -22.58 2.94 -10.60
C ASP A 57 -22.91 4.29 -11.27
N LEU A 58 -21.86 5.00 -11.69
CA LEU A 58 -21.97 6.25 -12.43
C LEU A 58 -22.18 5.88 -13.90
N GLN A 59 -23.40 5.45 -14.24
CA GLN A 59 -23.85 5.36 -15.64
C GLN A 59 -24.01 6.74 -16.28
#